data_AF-F5J188-F1
#
_entry.id   AF-F5J188-F1
#
_cell.length_a   1.000
_cell.length_b   1.000
_cell.length_c   1.000
_cell.angle_alpha   90.00
_cell.angle_beta   90.00
_cell.angle_gamma   90.00
#
_symmetry.space_group_name_H-M   'P 1'
#
loop_
_entity.id
_entity.type
_entity.pdbx_description
1 polymer ?
#
loop_
_entity_poly.entity_id
_entity_poly.type
_entity_poly.pdbx_seq_one_letter_code
_entity_poly.pdbx_strand_id
1 'polypeptide(L)'
;MHRIVLFIDKLLEAISSLLKGFWVFLITLITNFFSPIHDFLIVVFILFILNFLYGLISDIADGGEFSFKKAFQSIWYVVGFMLLLFLTFGIGKKMHLDDQSVLDFTSWITWVVIYFYGTNILRNWKNIQPKNQVISVLYWIASVKFVEKIKYLSEYFKNNSNEKKTTDNP
;
A
#
# COMPACT_ATOMS: atom_id res chain seq x y z
N MET A 1 33.27 -47.55 -10.50
CA MET A 1 33.17 -46.33 -9.68
C MET A 1 32.81 -45.09 -10.52
N HIS A 2 33.60 -44.73 -11.54
CA HIS A 2 33.36 -43.53 -12.36
C HIS A 2 31.99 -43.45 -13.06
N ARG A 3 31.48 -44.57 -13.60
CA ARG A 3 30.13 -44.63 -14.22
C ARG A 3 28.99 -44.41 -13.24
N ILE A 4 29.17 -44.78 -11.97
CA ILE A 4 28.17 -44.60 -10.91
C ILE A 4 28.13 -43.13 -10.49
N VAL A 5 29.28 -42.48 -10.34
CA VAL A 5 29.38 -41.05 -10.05
C VAL A 5 28.73 -40.22 -11.16
N LEU A 6 29.07 -40.50 -12.43
CA LEU A 6 28.44 -39.83 -13.58
C LEU A 6 26.91 -40.02 -13.65
N PHE A 7 26.42 -41.19 -13.23
CA PHE A 7 24.99 -41.45 -13.17
C PHE A 7 24.32 -40.63 -12.05
N ILE A 8 24.95 -40.55 -10.87
CA ILE A 8 24.48 -39.74 -9.75
C ILE A 8 24.49 -38.25 -10.11
N ASP A 9 25.53 -37.74 -10.75
CA ASP A 9 25.62 -36.33 -11.16
C ASP A 9 24.50 -35.97 -12.14
N LYS A 10 24.28 -36.80 -13.17
CA LYS A 10 23.17 -36.61 -14.13
C LYS A 10 21.80 -36.68 -13.46
N LEU A 11 21.64 -37.56 -12.47
CA LEU A 11 20.39 -37.67 -11.70
C LEU A 11 20.15 -36.41 -10.86
N LEU A 12 21.18 -35.90 -10.19
CA LEU A 12 21.11 -34.68 -9.40
C LEU A 12 20.82 -33.44 -10.27
N GLU A 13 21.44 -33.34 -11.44
CA GLU A 13 21.17 -32.28 -12.41
C GLU A 13 19.71 -32.35 -12.90
N ALA A 14 19.22 -33.54 -13.24
CA ALA A 14 17.84 -33.75 -13.66
C ALA A 14 16.85 -33.32 -12.54
N ILE A 15 17.06 -33.77 -11.30
CA ILE A 15 16.22 -33.39 -10.15
C ILE A 15 16.26 -31.87 -9.91
N SER A 16 17.46 -31.25 -9.96
CA SER A 16 17.60 -29.80 -9.81
C SER A 16 16.83 -29.03 -10.89
N SER A 17 16.91 -29.50 -12.14
CA SER A 17 16.22 -28.87 -13.27
C SER A 17 14.70 -28.96 -13.14
N LEU A 18 14.17 -30.10 -12.69
CA LEU A 18 12.74 -30.29 -12.42
C LEU A 18 12.25 -29.39 -11.29
N LEU A 19 13.02 -29.29 -10.20
CA LEU A 19 12.68 -28.39 -9.09
C LEU A 19 12.66 -26.92 -9.54
N LYS A 20 13.66 -26.49 -10.32
CA LYS A 20 13.69 -25.13 -10.89
C LYS A 20 12.50 -24.90 -11.81
N GLY A 21 12.18 -25.84 -12.71
CA GLY A 21 11.04 -25.75 -13.60
C GLY A 21 9.71 -25.65 -12.85
N PHE A 22 9.54 -26.44 -11.79
CA PHE A 22 8.38 -26.38 -10.92
C PHE A 22 8.24 -25.03 -10.21
N TRP A 23 9.34 -24.47 -9.68
CA TRP A 23 9.33 -23.13 -9.08
C TRP A 23 8.97 -22.04 -10.07
N VAL A 24 9.55 -22.07 -11.28
CA VAL A 24 9.21 -21.13 -12.35
C VAL A 24 7.73 -21.25 -12.72
N PHE A 25 7.19 -22.47 -12.80
CA PHE A 25 5.77 -22.70 -13.07
C PHE A 25 4.86 -22.12 -11.98
N LEU A 26 5.17 -22.35 -10.69
CA LEU A 26 4.40 -21.78 -9.58
C LEU A 26 4.43 -20.25 -9.59
N ILE A 27 5.60 -19.65 -9.79
CA ILE A 27 5.74 -18.20 -9.90
C ILE A 27 4.92 -17.68 -11.08
N THR A 28 5.00 -18.35 -12.24
CA THR A 28 4.23 -17.97 -13.43
C THR A 28 2.72 -18.05 -13.19
N LEU A 29 2.23 -19.09 -12.51
CA LEU A 29 0.82 -19.21 -12.15
C LEU A 29 0.37 -18.06 -11.24
N ILE A 30 1.17 -17.74 -10.21
CA ILE A 30 0.91 -16.64 -9.29
C ILE A 30 0.90 -15.32 -10.07
N THR A 31 1.93 -15.05 -10.89
CA THR A 31 2.03 -13.84 -11.71
C THR A 31 0.87 -13.71 -12.69
N ASN A 32 0.46 -14.79 -13.37
CA ASN A 32 -0.68 -14.74 -14.29
C ASN A 32 -2.01 -14.50 -13.56
N PHE A 33 -2.20 -15.13 -12.40
CA PHE A 33 -3.42 -14.93 -11.61
C PHE A 33 -3.55 -13.48 -11.10
N PHE A 34 -2.42 -12.84 -10.74
CA PHE A 34 -2.40 -11.47 -10.23
C PHE A 34 -2.06 -10.41 -11.30
N SER A 35 -1.72 -10.81 -12.52
CA SER A 35 -1.44 -9.92 -13.64
C SER A 35 -2.54 -8.86 -13.83
N PRO A 36 -3.84 -9.17 -13.67
CA PRO A 36 -4.89 -8.16 -13.83
C PRO A 36 -4.84 -7.03 -12.78
N ILE A 37 -4.35 -7.29 -11.57
CA ILE A 37 -4.28 -6.29 -10.48
C ILE A 37 -2.85 -5.80 -10.20
N HIS A 38 -1.88 -6.25 -10.98
CA HIS A 38 -0.46 -5.95 -10.80
C HIS A 38 -0.19 -4.44 -10.72
N ASP A 39 -0.81 -3.67 -11.62
CA ASP A 39 -0.62 -2.22 -11.68
C ASP A 39 -1.17 -1.53 -10.42
N PHE A 40 -2.29 -2.00 -9.88
CA PHE A 40 -2.84 -1.49 -8.61
C PHE A 40 -1.90 -1.77 -7.44
N LEU A 41 -1.29 -2.96 -7.39
CA LEU A 41 -0.31 -3.31 -6.36
C LEU A 41 0.95 -2.43 -6.44
N ILE A 42 1.44 -2.18 -7.66
CA ILE A 42 2.57 -1.26 -7.89
C ILE A 42 2.23 0.14 -7.39
N VAL A 43 1.06 0.67 -7.73
CA VAL A 43 0.62 2.00 -7.29
C VAL A 43 0.61 2.09 -5.77
N VAL A 44 0.01 1.12 -5.09
CA VAL A 44 -0.03 1.08 -3.61
C VAL A 44 1.39 0.99 -3.02
N PHE A 45 2.29 0.22 -3.64
CA PHE A 45 3.67 0.09 -3.19
C PHE A 45 4.49 1.37 -3.37
N ILE A 46 4.35 2.05 -4.52
CA ILE A 46 4.99 3.35 -4.76
C ILE A 46 4.51 4.39 -3.75
N LEU A 47 3.19 4.46 -3.50
CA LEU A 47 2.61 5.35 -2.51
C LEU A 47 3.13 5.06 -1.10
N PHE A 48 3.28 3.77 -0.75
CA PHE A 48 3.89 3.35 0.50
C PHE A 48 5.31 3.89 0.64
N ILE A 49 6.17 3.72 -0.37
CA ILE A 49 7.54 4.22 -0.34
C ILE A 49 7.54 5.75 -0.18
N LEU A 50 6.77 6.47 -0.99
CA LEU A 50 6.72 7.93 -0.93
C LEU A 50 6.24 8.42 0.44
N ASN A 51 5.16 7.85 0.96
CA ASN A 51 4.64 8.23 2.26
C ASN A 51 5.60 7.90 3.41
N PHE A 52 6.29 6.76 3.33
CA PHE A 52 7.32 6.39 4.30
C PHE A 52 8.49 7.40 4.27
N LEU A 53 9.00 7.73 3.09
CA LEU A 53 10.10 8.70 2.93
C LEU A 53 9.71 10.08 3.44
N TYR A 54 8.57 10.62 3.01
CA TYR A 54 8.11 11.93 3.47
C TYR A 54 7.79 11.93 4.97
N GLY A 55 7.28 10.84 5.52
CA GLY A 55 7.08 10.68 6.97
C GLY A 55 8.39 10.74 7.74
N LEU A 56 9.41 10.04 7.27
CA LEU A 56 10.74 10.04 7.88
C LEU A 56 11.40 11.42 7.80
N ILE A 57 11.36 12.08 6.63
CA ILE A 57 11.95 13.41 6.46
C ILE A 57 11.21 14.44 7.33
N SER A 58 9.88 14.36 7.42
CA SER A 58 9.10 15.25 8.28
C SER A 58 9.42 15.06 9.75
N ASP A 59 9.55 13.82 10.24
CA ASP A 59 9.93 13.55 11.63
C ASP A 59 11.30 14.16 11.96
N ILE A 60 12.28 14.05 11.05
CA ILE A 60 13.60 14.68 11.22
C ILE A 60 13.50 16.22 11.18
N ALA A 61 12.69 16.78 10.27
CA ALA A 61 12.50 18.22 10.17
C ALA A 61 11.88 18.83 11.43
N ASP A 62 11.04 18.07 12.13
CA ASP A 62 10.42 18.46 13.41
C ASP A 62 11.34 18.17 14.63
N GLY A 63 12.59 17.73 14.41
CA GLY A 63 13.57 17.42 15.47
C GLY A 63 13.34 16.07 16.17
N GLY A 64 12.48 15.21 15.62
CA GLY A 64 12.19 13.88 16.14
C GLY A 64 13.19 12.81 15.68
N GLU A 65 13.22 11.70 16.41
CA GLU A 65 14.00 10.52 16.05
C GLU A 65 13.17 9.50 15.26
N PHE A 66 13.87 8.65 14.50
CA PHE A 66 13.26 7.54 13.78
C PHE A 66 12.54 6.58 14.73
N SER A 67 11.25 6.34 14.50
CA SER A 67 10.45 5.41 15.29
C SER A 67 10.17 4.11 14.54
N PHE A 68 10.78 3.02 15.00
CA PHE A 68 10.48 1.67 14.50
C PHE A 68 8.98 1.34 14.58
N LYS A 69 8.29 1.84 15.61
CA LYS A 69 6.83 1.65 15.76
C LYS A 69 6.05 2.26 14.58
N LYS A 70 6.39 3.50 14.16
CA LYS A 70 5.77 4.16 13.01
C LYS A 70 6.08 3.44 11.70
N ALA A 71 7.31 2.93 11.56
CA ALA A 71 7.71 2.14 10.40
C ALA A 71 6.90 0.85 10.27
N PHE A 72 6.80 0.06 11.35
CA PHE A 72 5.98 -1.16 11.39
C PHE A 72 4.50 -0.87 11.17
N GLN A 73 3.98 0.24 11.70
CA GLN A 73 2.59 0.64 11.43
C GLN A 73 2.33 0.92 9.94
N SER A 74 3.29 1.54 9.25
CA SER A 74 3.20 1.78 7.81
C SER A 74 3.20 0.47 7.00
N ILE A 75 3.94 -0.55 7.48
CA ILE A 75 3.93 -1.90 6.91
C ILE A 75 2.55 -2.54 7.07
N TRP A 76 1.93 -2.43 8.24
CA TRP A 76 0.59 -2.99 8.46
C TRP A 76 -0.48 -2.36 7.56
N TYR A 77 -0.38 -1.06 7.28
CA TYR A 77 -1.28 -0.41 6.34
C TYR A 77 -1.13 -0.94 4.91
N VAL A 78 0.10 -1.04 4.39
CA VAL A 78 0.30 -1.55 3.02
C VAL A 78 -0.12 -3.01 2.90
N VAL A 79 0.16 -3.85 3.90
CA VAL A 79 -0.31 -5.25 3.94
C VAL A 79 -1.84 -5.32 3.95
N GLY A 80 -2.49 -4.50 4.77
CA GLY A 80 -3.95 -4.43 4.81
C GLY A 80 -4.57 -4.02 3.47
N PHE A 81 -3.99 -3.02 2.79
CA PHE A 81 -4.45 -2.60 1.46
C PHE A 81 -4.21 -3.66 0.38
N MET A 82 -3.05 -4.30 0.37
CA MET A 82 -2.79 -5.41 -0.56
C MET A 82 -3.76 -6.57 -0.35
N LEU A 83 -4.01 -6.96 0.91
CA LEU A 83 -5.00 -7.98 1.24
C LEU A 83 -6.40 -7.58 0.76
N LEU A 84 -6.80 -6.32 0.92
CA LEU A 84 -8.07 -5.82 0.43
C LEU A 84 -8.20 -5.93 -1.10
N LEU A 85 -7.14 -5.59 -1.85
CA LEU A 85 -7.13 -5.76 -3.31
C LEU A 85 -7.23 -7.24 -3.70
N PHE A 86 -6.53 -8.13 -2.99
CA PHE A 86 -6.63 -9.57 -3.23
C PHE A 86 -8.04 -10.12 -2.96
N LEU A 87 -8.67 -9.71 -1.86
CA LEU A 87 -10.02 -10.14 -1.50
C LEU A 87 -11.06 -9.64 -2.51
N THR A 88 -10.99 -8.37 -2.89
CA THR A 88 -11.96 -7.77 -3.81
C THR A 88 -11.87 -8.39 -5.20
N PHE A 89 -10.65 -8.63 -5.69
CA PHE A 89 -10.42 -9.35 -6.94
C PHE A 89 -10.90 -10.81 -6.87
N GLY A 90 -10.51 -11.54 -5.83
CA GLY A 90 -10.87 -12.95 -5.65
C GLY A 90 -12.39 -13.17 -5.51
N ILE A 91 -13.06 -12.34 -4.71
CA ILE A 91 -14.52 -12.38 -4.54
C ILE A 91 -15.20 -11.98 -5.85
N GLY A 92 -14.75 -10.92 -6.53
CA GLY A 92 -15.32 -10.49 -7.81
C GLY A 92 -15.30 -11.60 -8.86
N LYS A 93 -14.18 -12.32 -8.98
CA LYS A 93 -14.08 -13.50 -9.87
C LYS A 93 -15.00 -14.64 -9.45
N LYS A 94 -15.22 -14.85 -8.15
CA LYS A 94 -16.16 -15.87 -7.63
C LYS A 94 -17.62 -15.49 -7.82
N MET A 95 -17.94 -14.20 -7.89
CA MET A 95 -19.28 -13.70 -8.19
C MET A 95 -19.63 -13.76 -9.68
N HIS A 96 -18.75 -14.30 -10.52
CA HIS A 96 -18.93 -14.37 -11.97
C HIS A 96 -19.16 -12.99 -12.63
N LEU A 97 -18.62 -11.93 -12.01
CA LEU A 97 -18.54 -10.63 -12.66
C LEU A 97 -17.58 -10.72 -13.86
N ASP A 98 -17.84 -9.91 -14.87
CA ASP A 98 -16.89 -9.75 -15.96
C ASP A 98 -15.58 -9.10 -15.44
N ASP A 99 -14.48 -9.39 -16.14
CA ASP A 99 -13.15 -8.95 -15.69
C ASP A 99 -13.04 -7.42 -15.56
N GLN A 100 -13.72 -6.67 -16.43
CA GLN A 100 -13.71 -5.21 -16.38
C GLN A 100 -14.39 -4.69 -15.11
N SER A 101 -15.56 -5.22 -14.77
CA SER A 101 -16.27 -4.85 -13.54
C SER A 101 -15.45 -5.12 -12.26
N VAL A 102 -14.73 -6.26 -12.22
CA VAL A 102 -13.84 -6.58 -11.09
C VAL A 102 -12.70 -5.57 -11.00
N LEU A 103 -12.06 -5.28 -12.14
CA LEU A 103 -10.95 -4.32 -12.21
C LEU A 103 -11.39 -2.90 -11.85
N ASP A 104 -12.55 -2.46 -12.31
CA ASP A 104 -13.11 -1.15 -12.00
C ASP A 104 -13.35 -1.01 -10.49
N PHE A 105 -13.96 -2.01 -9.86
CA PHE A 105 -14.16 -2.01 -8.41
C PHE A 105 -12.85 -2.00 -7.63
N THR A 106 -11.88 -2.82 -8.03
CA THR A 106 -10.53 -2.81 -7.45
C THR A 106 -9.85 -1.44 -7.63
N SER A 107 -10.00 -0.80 -8.80
CA SER A 107 -9.49 0.54 -9.09
C SER A 107 -10.09 1.60 -8.16
N TRP A 108 -11.40 1.56 -7.90
CA TRP A 108 -12.05 2.48 -6.94
C TRP A 108 -11.42 2.39 -5.55
N ILE A 109 -11.11 1.18 -5.09
CA ILE A 109 -10.41 0.98 -3.82
C ILE A 109 -9.00 1.57 -3.88
N THR A 110 -8.26 1.34 -4.96
CA THR A 110 -6.94 1.95 -5.17
C THR A 110 -7.00 3.47 -5.15
N TRP A 111 -8.04 4.11 -5.71
CA TRP A 111 -8.25 5.56 -5.62
C TRP A 111 -8.45 6.06 -4.19
N VAL A 112 -9.13 5.28 -3.35
CA VAL A 112 -9.24 5.58 -1.90
C VAL A 112 -7.86 5.53 -1.25
N VAL A 113 -7.03 4.54 -1.59
CA VAL A 113 -5.65 4.44 -1.09
C VAL A 113 -4.79 5.62 -1.57
N ILE A 114 -4.85 5.96 -2.87
CA ILE A 114 -4.19 7.13 -3.45
C ILE A 114 -4.55 8.39 -2.66
N TYR A 115 -5.83 8.56 -2.34
CA TYR A 115 -6.30 9.71 -1.56
C TYR A 115 -5.69 9.76 -0.15
N PHE A 116 -5.73 8.66 0.61
CA PHE A 116 -5.19 8.61 1.97
C PHE A 116 -3.66 8.78 2.02
N TYR A 117 -2.93 8.11 1.13
CA TYR A 117 -1.47 8.27 1.04
C TYR A 117 -1.10 9.65 0.52
N GLY A 118 -1.78 10.16 -0.51
CA GLY A 118 -1.53 11.48 -1.08
C GLY A 118 -1.76 12.61 -0.09
N THR A 119 -2.83 12.56 0.70
CA THR A 119 -3.08 13.56 1.76
C THR A 119 -2.02 13.51 2.86
N ASN A 120 -1.57 12.31 3.27
CA ASN A 120 -0.48 12.16 4.22
C ASN A 120 0.86 12.70 3.69
N ILE A 121 1.20 12.40 2.43
CA ILE A 121 2.39 12.93 1.76
C ILE A 121 2.34 14.45 1.73
N LEU A 122 1.22 15.05 1.32
CA LEU A 122 1.05 16.51 1.28
C LEU A 122 1.17 17.14 2.67
N ARG A 123 0.64 16.49 3.71
CA ARG A 123 0.80 16.94 5.10
C ARG A 123 2.27 16.96 5.50
N ASN A 124 2.98 15.85 5.31
CA ASN A 124 4.38 15.70 5.70
C ASN A 124 5.27 16.67 4.88
N TRP A 125 4.97 16.84 3.59
CA TRP A 125 5.68 17.79 2.74
C TRP A 125 5.45 19.24 3.19
N LYS A 126 4.23 19.60 3.60
CA LYS A 126 3.94 20.91 4.19
C LYS A 126 4.78 21.15 5.45
N ASN A 127 4.95 20.15 6.31
CA ASN A 127 5.78 20.27 7.52
C ASN A 127 7.26 20.50 7.16
N ILE A 128 7.76 19.81 6.14
CA ILE A 128 9.15 19.99 5.66
C ILE A 128 9.34 21.39 5.03
N GLN A 129 8.34 21.92 4.34
CA GLN A 129 8.40 23.23 3.65
C GLN A 129 7.22 24.15 4.02
N PRO A 130 7.14 24.67 5.26
CA PRO A 130 5.96 25.38 5.75
C PRO A 130 5.71 26.72 5.05
N LYS A 131 6.75 27.31 4.44
CA LYS A 131 6.66 28.58 3.69
C LYS A 131 6.17 28.40 2.25
N ASN A 132 6.05 27.17 1.75
CA ASN A 132 5.62 26.91 0.38
C ASN A 132 4.08 26.95 0.27
N GLN A 133 3.56 28.04 -0.29
CA GLN A 133 2.12 28.27 -0.44
C GLN A 133 1.43 27.24 -1.34
N VAL A 134 2.11 26.75 -2.39
CA VAL A 134 1.55 25.77 -3.32
C VAL A 134 1.21 24.47 -2.58
N ILE A 135 2.14 23.96 -1.78
CA ILE A 135 1.94 22.73 -1.00
C ILE A 135 0.83 22.92 0.03
N SER A 136 0.80 24.08 0.69
CA SER A 136 -0.26 24.38 1.67
C SER A 136 -1.65 24.41 1.04
N VAL A 137 -1.79 24.98 -0.17
CA VAL A 137 -3.06 24.98 -0.92
C VAL A 137 -3.42 23.57 -1.37
N LEU A 138 -2.48 22.80 -1.91
CA LEU A 138 -2.72 21.41 -2.31
C LEU A 138 -3.19 20.56 -1.13
N TYR A 139 -2.52 20.66 0.02
CA TYR A 139 -2.91 19.97 1.23
C TYR A 139 -4.32 20.38 1.70
N TRP A 140 -4.62 21.68 1.68
CA TRP A 140 -5.93 22.19 2.05
C TRP A 140 -7.04 21.67 1.12
N ILE A 141 -6.86 21.76 -0.21
CA ILE A 141 -7.83 21.24 -1.20
C ILE A 141 -8.06 19.75 -0.99
N ALA A 142 -6.98 18.97 -0.84
CA ALA A 142 -7.07 17.54 -0.65
C ALA A 142 -7.80 17.19 0.66
N SER A 143 -7.56 17.92 1.75
CA SER A 143 -8.17 17.67 3.06
C SER A 143 -9.65 18.08 3.12
N VAL A 144 -10.01 19.22 2.53
CA VAL A 144 -11.35 19.82 2.63
C VAL A 144 -12.35 19.13 1.72
N LYS A 145 -11.98 18.86 0.45
CA LYS A 145 -12.88 18.27 -0.55
C LYS A 145 -13.41 16.89 -0.16
N PHE A 146 -12.75 16.18 0.75
CA PHE A 146 -13.19 14.87 1.23
C PHE A 146 -14.09 14.97 2.47
N VAL A 147 -13.71 15.79 3.45
CA VAL A 147 -14.45 15.94 4.70
C VAL A 147 -15.84 16.52 4.45
N GLU A 148 -15.96 17.50 3.56
CA GLU A 148 -17.26 18.10 3.23
C GLU A 148 -18.16 17.18 2.41
N LYS A 149 -17.58 16.29 1.59
CA LYS A 149 -18.35 15.34 0.77
C LYS A 149 -18.96 14.21 1.59
N ILE A 150 -18.41 13.93 2.78
CA ILE A 150 -18.90 12.87 3.68
C ILE A 150 -19.28 13.48 5.02
N LYS A 151 -20.54 13.93 5.12
CA LYS A 151 -21.12 14.59 6.30
C LYS A 151 -20.83 13.84 7.61
N TYR A 152 -20.92 12.51 7.60
CA TYR A 152 -20.61 11.65 8.76
C TYR A 152 -19.14 11.65 9.17
N LEU A 153 -18.19 11.72 8.23
CA LEU A 153 -16.76 11.83 8.58
C LEU A 153 -16.43 13.19 9.17
N SER A 154 -17.05 14.26 8.65
CA SER A 154 -16.92 15.61 9.23
C SER A 154 -17.37 15.63 10.68
N GLU A 155 -18.50 15.01 11.00
CA GLU A 155 -18.99 14.89 12.37
C GLU A 155 -18.05 14.05 13.26
N TYR A 156 -17.55 12.92 12.74
CA TYR A 156 -16.58 12.07 13.46
C TYR A 156 -15.29 12.82 13.83
N PHE A 157 -14.68 13.53 12.87
CA PHE A 157 -13.44 14.28 13.15
C PHE A 157 -13.69 15.43 14.11
N LYS A 158 -14.81 16.15 13.97
CA LYS A 158 -15.18 17.26 14.86
C LYS A 158 -15.31 16.77 16.31
N ASN A 159 -15.96 15.62 16.52
CA ASN A 159 -16.14 15.04 17.85
C ASN A 159 -14.80 14.62 18.48
N ASN A 160 -13.92 13.94 17.74
CA ASN A 160 -12.59 13.55 18.23
C ASN A 160 -11.67 14.74 18.56
N SER A 161 -11.77 15.84 17.82
CA SER A 161 -11.00 17.06 18.12
C SER A 161 -11.51 17.82 19.35
N ASN A 162 -12.79 17.68 19.71
CA ASN A 162 -13.36 18.28 20.91
C ASN A 162 -13.00 17.48 22.17
N GLU A 163 -12.97 16.15 22.09
CA GLU A 163 -12.57 15.27 23.19
C GLU A 163 -11.16 15.58 23.71
N LYS A 164 -10.20 15.79 22.79
CA LYS A 164 -8.82 16.17 23.14
C LYS A 164 -8.72 17.53 23.85
N LYS A 165 -9.63 18.48 23.58
CA LYS A 165 -9.63 19.79 24.24
C LYS A 165 -10.18 19.75 25.66
N THR A 166 -11.07 18.81 25.96
CA THR A 166 -11.63 18.60 27.31
C THR A 166 -10.69 17.85 28.24
N THR A 167 -9.74 17.08 27.71
CA THR A 167 -8.76 16.32 28.52
C THR A 167 -7.48 17.09 28.84
N ASP A 168 -7.21 18.19 28.14
CA ASP A 168 -6.00 19.03 28.31
C ASP A 168 -6.24 20.28 29.17
N ASN A 169 -7.40 20.40 29.83
CA ASN A 169 -7.70 21.51 30.73
C ASN A 169 -7.72 20.99 32.19
N PRO A 170 -6.66 21.22 33.01
CA PRO A 170 -6.70 20.94 34.44
C PRO A 170 -7.65 21.88 35.18
#